data_AF-A0A920LDE0-F1
#
_entry.id   AF-A0A920LDE0-F1
#
_cell.length_a   1.000
_cell.length_b   1.000
_cell.length_c   1.000
_cell.angle_alpha   90.00
_cell.angle_beta   90.00
_cell.angle_gamma   90.00
#
_symmetry.space_group_name_H-M   'P 1'
#
loop_
_entity.id
_entity.type
_entity.pdbx_description
1 polymer ?
#
loop_
_entity_poly.entity_id
_entity_poly.type
_entity_poly.pdbx_seq_one_letter_code
_entity_poly.pdbx_strand_id
1 'polypeptide(L)'
;MNIFKLSFKNIFHKPVGTILSIVLLTLAVGIISILIHVNSSIENQMNNNLKGIDMVVGAKGSPLQLILSSVYHVDSPTGNISLADAKSIINNRMVKNSTKLSFGDNHKGFKIVGTEKSFLELYNCNIENGRVWEKSLEAVVGKKAAEILELNVGDEFTSTHGLGDYGESHEDSEFKVVGILEYSGSVADQLILTSIESVWDIHKEHNHDHDEEHNHDHDEEHDHDHDEEHDHDHDEEHDHDHDEEHDHDHDEEHDHDHDEEHDHDHDERTRP
;
A
#
# COMPACT_ATOMS: atom_id res chain seq x y z
N MET A 1 13.25 59.43 -33.31
CA MET A 1 13.29 58.02 -33.75
C MET A 1 12.79 57.17 -32.59
N ASN A 2 11.69 56.42 -32.75
CA ASN A 2 11.04 55.77 -31.62
C ASN A 2 11.76 54.45 -31.26
N ILE A 3 12.35 54.39 -30.07
CA ILE A 3 13.19 53.27 -29.58
C ILE A 3 12.36 51.97 -29.54
N PHE A 4 11.10 52.05 -29.09
CA PHE A 4 10.19 50.90 -29.09
C PHE A 4 9.98 50.30 -30.48
N LYS A 5 9.89 51.15 -31.52
CA LYS A 5 9.70 50.72 -32.90
C LYS A 5 10.95 50.02 -33.46
N LEU A 6 12.13 50.45 -33.06
CA LEU A 6 13.40 49.80 -33.40
C LEU A 6 13.53 48.44 -32.71
N SER A 7 13.19 48.33 -31.42
CA SER A 7 13.21 47.06 -30.67
C SER A 7 12.28 46.03 -31.29
N PHE A 8 11.04 46.41 -31.61
CA PHE A 8 10.08 45.51 -32.27
C PHE A 8 10.57 45.05 -33.63
N LYS A 9 11.14 45.95 -34.45
CA LYS A 9 11.69 45.59 -35.76
C LYS A 9 12.91 44.67 -35.65
N ASN A 10 13.71 44.78 -34.58
CA ASN A 10 14.85 43.90 -34.32
C ASN A 10 14.42 42.47 -33.97
N ILE A 11 13.32 42.28 -33.23
CA ILE A 11 12.73 40.96 -32.93
C ILE A 11 12.39 40.22 -34.24
N PHE A 12 11.74 40.90 -35.19
CA PHE A 12 11.41 40.31 -36.49
C PHE A 12 12.62 40.14 -37.43
N HIS A 13 13.71 40.91 -37.23
CA HIS A 13 14.92 40.84 -38.05
C HIS A 13 15.85 39.69 -37.63
N LYS A 14 15.77 39.19 -36.39
CA LYS A 14 16.57 38.06 -35.88
C LYS A 14 15.70 36.90 -35.41
N PRO A 15 14.91 36.28 -36.30
CA PRO A 15 13.84 35.36 -35.93
C PRO A 15 14.35 34.14 -35.15
N VAL A 16 15.49 33.54 -35.56
CA VAL A 16 16.04 32.34 -34.89
C VAL A 16 16.44 32.65 -33.44
N GLY A 17 17.19 33.71 -33.21
CA GLY A 17 17.64 34.11 -31.87
C GLY A 17 16.46 34.48 -30.97
N THR A 18 15.50 35.24 -31.51
CA THR A 18 14.27 35.58 -30.80
C THR A 18 13.44 34.36 -30.44
N ILE A 19 13.23 33.42 -31.37
CA ILE A 19 12.49 32.18 -31.09
C ILE A 19 13.19 31.37 -30.00
N LEU A 20 14.52 31.21 -30.10
CA LEU A 20 15.28 30.49 -29.08
C LEU A 20 15.15 31.15 -27.71
N SER A 21 15.26 32.47 -27.62
CA SER A 21 15.07 33.19 -26.35
C SER A 21 13.66 33.05 -25.80
N ILE A 22 12.62 33.09 -26.65
CA ILE A 22 11.24 32.88 -26.22
C ILE A 22 11.07 31.45 -25.69
N VAL A 23 11.56 30.45 -26.41
CA VAL A 23 11.47 29.03 -25.98
C VAL A 23 12.17 28.83 -24.64
N LEU A 24 13.38 29.35 -24.47
CA LEU A 24 14.12 29.24 -23.20
C LEU A 24 13.38 29.92 -22.05
N LEU A 25 12.82 31.12 -22.28
CA LEU A 25 12.04 31.83 -21.27
C LEU A 25 10.75 31.07 -20.92
N THR A 26 10.02 30.60 -21.91
CA THR A 26 8.78 29.83 -21.72
C THR A 26 9.07 28.53 -20.98
N LEU A 27 10.17 27.84 -21.30
CA LEU A 27 10.57 26.62 -20.61
C LEU A 27 10.94 26.89 -19.16
N ALA A 28 11.70 27.96 -18.88
CA ALA A 28 12.08 28.35 -17.53
C ALA A 28 10.84 28.68 -16.66
N VAL A 29 9.95 29.53 -17.17
CA VAL A 29 8.70 29.89 -16.47
C VAL A 29 7.76 28.69 -16.37
N GLY A 30 7.70 27.85 -17.41
CA GLY A 30 6.89 26.66 -17.47
C GLY A 30 7.26 25.63 -16.41
N ILE A 31 8.56 25.34 -16.25
CA ILE A 31 9.03 24.39 -15.22
C ILE A 31 8.66 24.88 -13.81
N ILE A 32 8.86 26.17 -13.53
CA ILE A 32 8.51 26.74 -12.23
C ILE A 32 7.00 26.63 -11.97
N SER A 33 6.17 26.94 -12.97
CA SER A 33 4.72 26.82 -12.87
C SER A 33 4.28 25.38 -12.67
N ILE A 34 4.83 24.43 -13.44
CA ILE A 34 4.53 23.00 -13.30
C ILE A 34 4.87 22.52 -11.88
N LEU A 35 6.04 22.90 -11.36
CA LEU A 35 6.47 22.50 -10.02
C LEU A 35 5.49 22.98 -8.94
N ILE A 36 5.06 24.25 -9.02
CA ILE A 36 4.08 24.81 -8.08
C ILE A 36 2.73 24.07 -8.18
N HIS A 37 2.26 23.79 -9.40
CA HIS A 37 1.00 23.08 -9.61
C HIS A 37 1.04 21.64 -9.12
N VAL A 38 2.13 20.91 -9.39
CA VAL A 38 2.32 19.54 -8.91
C VAL A 38 2.34 19.52 -7.38
N ASN A 39 3.11 20.41 -6.75
CA ASN A 39 3.19 20.47 -5.29
C ASN A 39 1.82 20.76 -4.66
N SER A 40 1.10 21.77 -5.17
CA SER A 40 -0.24 22.10 -4.68
C SER A 40 -1.24 20.97 -4.93
N SER A 41 -1.14 20.27 -6.06
CA SER A 41 -2.01 19.13 -6.36
C SER A 41 -1.78 17.97 -5.39
N ILE A 42 -0.53 17.65 -5.07
CA ILE A 42 -0.19 16.59 -4.11
C ILE A 42 -0.71 16.97 -2.72
N GLU A 43 -0.42 18.20 -2.26
CA GLU A 43 -0.87 18.69 -0.96
C GLU A 43 -2.40 18.67 -0.84
N ASN A 44 -3.10 19.13 -1.88
CA ASN A 44 -4.57 19.11 -1.91
C ASN A 44 -5.13 17.68 -1.91
N GLN A 45 -4.54 16.75 -2.66
CA GLN A 45 -4.96 15.35 -2.64
C GLN A 45 -4.73 14.71 -1.26
N MET A 46 -3.57 14.95 -0.64
CA MET A 46 -3.28 14.42 0.69
C MET A 46 -4.26 14.97 1.74
N ASN A 47 -4.48 16.29 1.72
CA ASN A 47 -5.41 16.94 2.63
C ASN A 47 -6.85 16.48 2.39
N ASN A 48 -7.28 16.30 1.14
CA ASN A 48 -8.60 15.78 0.84
C ASN A 48 -8.80 14.35 1.33
N ASN A 49 -7.76 13.51 1.27
CA ASN A 49 -7.84 12.11 1.70
C ASN A 49 -7.87 11.94 3.23
N LEU A 50 -7.31 12.90 3.97
CA LEU A 50 -7.31 12.92 5.43
C LEU A 50 -8.53 13.62 6.04
N LYS A 51 -9.30 14.39 5.26
CA LYS A 51 -10.43 15.15 5.77
C LYS A 51 -11.47 14.23 6.41
N GLY A 52 -11.81 14.51 7.67
CA GLY A 52 -12.81 13.77 8.43
C GLY A 52 -12.29 12.48 9.07
N ILE A 53 -10.98 12.21 9.01
CA ILE A 53 -10.35 11.05 9.66
C ILE A 53 -9.52 11.53 10.85
N ASP A 54 -10.00 11.27 12.05
CA ASP A 54 -9.30 11.60 13.30
C ASP A 54 -8.42 10.45 13.81
N MET A 55 -8.76 9.21 13.45
CA MET A 55 -8.09 8.00 13.92
C MET A 55 -8.22 6.87 12.91
N VAL A 56 -7.14 6.10 12.75
CA VAL A 56 -7.13 4.85 11.99
C VAL A 56 -6.78 3.72 12.96
N VAL A 57 -7.54 2.63 12.90
CA VAL A 57 -7.37 1.45 13.76
C VAL A 57 -7.17 0.25 12.86
N GLY A 58 -6.13 -0.54 13.14
CA GLY A 58 -5.81 -1.76 12.40
C GLY A 58 -4.94 -2.71 13.20
N ALA A 59 -4.55 -3.81 12.56
CA ALA A 59 -3.71 -4.83 13.18
C ALA A 59 -2.34 -4.27 13.58
N LYS A 60 -1.69 -4.93 14.55
CA LYS A 60 -0.35 -4.57 15.02
C LYS A 60 0.63 -4.56 13.84
N GLY A 61 1.34 -3.45 13.66
CA GLY A 61 2.28 -3.27 12.57
C GLY A 61 2.85 -1.86 12.55
N SER A 62 3.37 -1.43 11.40
CA SER A 62 3.88 -0.06 11.21
C SER A 62 2.72 0.94 11.15
N PRO A 63 2.70 1.99 12.00
CA PRO A 63 1.69 3.05 11.91
C PRO A 63 1.67 3.73 10.55
N LEU A 64 2.84 3.93 9.93
CA LEU A 64 2.93 4.52 8.60
C LEU A 64 2.25 3.63 7.54
N GLN A 65 2.52 2.33 7.57
CA GLN A 65 1.89 1.37 6.66
C GLN A 65 0.38 1.33 6.84
N LEU A 66 -0.11 1.42 8.09
CA LEU A 66 -1.54 1.47 8.37
C LEU A 66 -2.21 2.69 7.71
N ILE A 67 -1.57 3.86 7.79
CA ILE A 67 -2.07 5.08 7.13
C ILE A 67 -1.98 4.96 5.59
N LEU A 68 -0.85 4.50 5.06
CA LEU A 68 -0.64 4.35 3.62
C LEU A 68 -1.59 3.33 2.99
N SER A 69 -1.91 2.24 3.70
CA SER A 69 -2.84 1.21 3.24
C SER A 69 -4.30 1.60 3.40
N SER A 70 -4.69 2.20 4.52
CA SER A 70 -6.11 2.43 4.85
C SER A 70 -6.67 3.77 4.39
N VAL A 71 -5.82 4.81 4.31
CA VAL A 71 -6.24 6.16 3.90
C VAL A 71 -5.84 6.44 2.46
N TYR A 72 -4.60 6.12 2.10
CA TYR A 72 -4.07 6.41 0.77
C TYR A 72 -4.16 5.24 -0.20
N HIS A 73 -4.44 4.04 0.29
CA HIS A 73 -4.55 2.82 -0.50
C HIS A 73 -3.31 2.51 -1.38
N VAL A 74 -2.12 2.94 -0.97
CA VAL A 74 -0.86 2.74 -1.73
C VAL A 74 0.03 1.62 -1.19
N ASP A 75 -0.35 0.99 -0.07
CA ASP A 75 0.43 -0.07 0.59
C ASP A 75 -0.46 -1.25 0.99
N SER A 76 0.14 -2.40 1.29
CA SER A 76 -0.56 -3.61 1.74
C SER A 76 -1.14 -3.44 3.15
N PRO A 77 -2.32 -4.03 3.45
CA PRO A 77 -2.89 -4.01 4.79
C PRO A 77 -1.95 -4.66 5.80
N THR A 78 -1.96 -4.16 7.06
CA THR A 78 -1.12 -4.70 8.15
C THR A 78 -1.69 -5.98 8.78
N GLY A 79 -2.84 -6.46 8.29
CA GLY A 79 -3.56 -7.63 8.80
C GLY A 79 -4.98 -7.28 9.27
N ASN A 80 -5.68 -8.30 9.77
CA ASN A 80 -7.07 -8.19 10.22
C ASN A 80 -7.17 -7.87 11.72
N ILE A 81 -8.22 -7.15 12.09
CA ILE A 81 -8.63 -6.97 13.50
C ILE A 81 -9.89 -7.79 13.77
N SER A 82 -10.06 -8.26 15.01
CA SER A 82 -11.26 -9.00 15.37
C SER A 82 -12.49 -8.08 15.30
N LEU A 83 -13.62 -8.62 14.85
CA LEU A 83 -14.88 -7.86 14.79
C LEU A 83 -15.33 -7.43 16.20
N ALA A 84 -14.98 -8.20 17.24
CA ALA A 84 -15.29 -7.86 18.63
C ALA A 84 -14.52 -6.60 19.07
N ASP A 85 -13.22 -6.54 18.80
CA ASP A 85 -12.37 -5.39 19.15
C ASP A 85 -12.81 -4.14 18.37
N ALA A 86 -13.07 -4.28 17.06
CA ALA A 86 -13.59 -3.20 16.24
C ALA A 86 -14.91 -2.64 16.80
N LYS A 87 -15.85 -3.52 17.19
CA LYS A 87 -17.14 -3.11 17.79
C LYS A 87 -16.95 -2.39 19.12
N SER A 88 -15.97 -2.79 19.95
CA SER A 88 -15.70 -2.12 21.22
C SER A 88 -15.32 -0.64 21.03
N ILE A 89 -14.57 -0.35 19.98
CA ILE A 89 -14.13 1.00 19.61
C ILE A 89 -15.29 1.78 18.97
N ILE A 90 -15.97 1.17 18.00
CA ILE A 90 -17.11 1.79 17.28
C ILE A 90 -18.22 2.20 18.25
N ASN A 91 -18.50 1.39 19.27
CA ASN A 91 -19.55 1.66 20.26
C ASN A 91 -19.14 2.70 21.32
N ASN A 92 -17.91 3.24 21.27
CA ASN A 92 -17.48 4.27 22.19
C ASN A 92 -18.20 5.59 21.89
N ARG A 93 -18.74 6.24 22.93
CA ARG A 93 -19.45 7.53 22.84
C ARG A 93 -18.64 8.67 22.19
N MET A 94 -17.32 8.57 22.15
CA MET A 94 -16.43 9.56 21.53
C MET A 94 -16.36 9.39 20.00
N VAL A 95 -16.82 8.25 19.46
CA VAL A 95 -16.83 7.96 18.03
C VAL A 95 -18.13 8.48 17.43
N LYS A 96 -18.03 9.51 16.60
CA LYS A 96 -19.18 10.10 15.90
C LYS A 96 -19.60 9.28 14.69
N ASN A 97 -18.63 8.79 13.93
CA ASN A 97 -18.85 7.97 12.75
C ASN A 97 -17.72 6.93 12.62
N SER A 98 -18.00 5.83 11.95
CA SER A 98 -17.01 4.79 11.66
C SER A 98 -17.20 4.26 10.25
N THR A 99 -16.09 4.00 9.57
CA THR A 99 -16.08 3.37 8.25
C THR A 99 -15.18 2.16 8.33
N LYS A 100 -15.77 0.97 8.14
CA LYS A 100 -15.02 -0.29 8.11
C LYS A 100 -14.41 -0.48 6.74
N LEU A 101 -13.22 -1.09 6.72
CA LEU A 101 -12.49 -1.39 5.49
C LEU A 101 -12.07 -2.87 5.53
N SER A 102 -12.22 -3.54 4.40
CA SER A 102 -11.67 -4.86 4.12
C SER A 102 -11.17 -4.85 2.68
N PHE A 103 -9.91 -5.22 2.46
CA PHE A 103 -9.26 -5.12 1.15
C PHE A 103 -8.01 -6.00 1.13
N GLY A 104 -7.54 -6.32 -0.07
CA GLY A 104 -6.38 -7.18 -0.32
C GLY A 104 -6.23 -7.48 -1.81
N ASP A 105 -7.37 -7.59 -2.49
CA ASP A 105 -7.47 -7.81 -3.92
C ASP A 105 -7.40 -6.52 -4.73
N ASN A 106 -7.10 -6.68 -6.01
CA ASN A 106 -7.16 -5.62 -7.01
C ASN A 106 -7.79 -6.12 -8.33
N HIS A 107 -8.08 -5.19 -9.23
CA HIS A 107 -8.35 -5.47 -10.63
C HIS A 107 -7.46 -4.58 -11.48
N LYS A 108 -6.51 -5.18 -12.21
CA LYS A 108 -5.56 -4.47 -13.10
C LYS A 108 -4.87 -3.28 -12.41
N GLY A 109 -4.46 -3.48 -11.15
CA GLY A 109 -3.79 -2.47 -10.33
C GLY A 109 -4.70 -1.52 -9.54
N PHE A 110 -6.03 -1.56 -9.72
CA PHE A 110 -6.97 -0.78 -8.92
C PHE A 110 -7.49 -1.60 -7.75
N LYS A 111 -7.36 -1.08 -6.52
CA LYS A 111 -7.75 -1.83 -5.32
C LYS A 111 -9.25 -2.03 -5.22
N ILE A 112 -9.64 -3.23 -4.83
CA ILE A 112 -11.00 -3.57 -4.48
C ILE A 112 -11.13 -3.41 -2.96
N VAL A 113 -12.03 -2.53 -2.53
CA VAL A 113 -12.22 -2.17 -1.13
C VAL A 113 -13.66 -2.46 -0.72
N GLY A 114 -13.82 -3.49 0.10
CA GLY A 114 -15.05 -3.79 0.82
C GLY A 114 -15.26 -2.78 1.94
N THR A 115 -16.37 -2.06 1.89
CA THR A 115 -16.68 -1.01 2.86
C THR A 115 -18.19 -0.80 3.05
N GLU A 116 -18.54 0.16 3.90
CA GLU A 116 -19.90 0.59 4.19
C GLU A 116 -20.22 1.88 3.42
N LYS A 117 -21.52 2.20 3.30
CA LYS A 117 -21.98 3.43 2.62
C LYS A 117 -21.42 4.72 3.26
N SER A 118 -21.03 4.66 4.53
CA SER A 118 -20.34 5.75 5.24
C SER A 118 -19.00 6.15 4.61
N PHE A 119 -18.38 5.29 3.81
CA PHE A 119 -17.20 5.64 3.01
C PHE A 119 -17.51 6.73 1.97
N LEU A 120 -18.65 6.60 1.29
CA LEU A 120 -19.09 7.58 0.30
C LEU A 120 -19.39 8.92 0.96
N GLU A 121 -19.95 8.90 2.17
CA GLU A 121 -20.20 10.11 2.96
C GLU A 121 -18.90 10.77 3.43
N LEU A 122 -17.92 9.98 3.88
CA LEU A 122 -16.60 10.46 4.33
C LEU A 122 -15.89 11.25 3.23
N TYR A 123 -15.95 10.75 1.99
CA TYR A 123 -15.28 11.37 0.84
C TYR A 123 -16.20 12.23 -0.04
N ASN A 124 -17.43 12.50 0.40
CA ASN A 124 -18.43 13.27 -0.35
C ASN A 124 -18.64 12.77 -1.79
N CYS A 125 -18.64 11.45 -1.99
CA CYS A 125 -18.80 10.83 -3.30
C CYS A 125 -20.26 10.82 -3.74
N ASN A 126 -20.51 11.24 -4.98
CA ASN A 126 -21.80 11.12 -5.65
C ASN A 126 -21.72 10.03 -6.74
N ILE A 127 -22.87 9.44 -7.05
CA ILE A 127 -23.00 8.51 -8.18
C ILE A 127 -23.27 9.32 -9.45
N GLU A 128 -22.42 9.17 -10.46
CA GLU A 128 -22.63 9.75 -11.79
C GLU A 128 -23.59 8.87 -12.60
N ASN A 129 -23.36 7.55 -12.59
CA ASN A 129 -24.18 6.57 -13.31
C ASN A 129 -24.50 5.36 -12.43
N GLY A 130 -25.71 4.82 -12.55
CA GLY A 130 -26.12 3.61 -11.85
C GLY A 130 -26.56 3.84 -10.40
N ARG A 131 -26.11 2.97 -9.48
CA ARG A 131 -26.48 3.00 -8.06
C ARG A 131 -25.35 2.49 -7.17
N VAL A 132 -25.52 2.65 -5.86
CA VAL A 132 -24.68 2.01 -4.85
C VAL A 132 -24.96 0.50 -4.80
N TRP A 133 -23.96 -0.29 -4.39
CA TRP A 133 -24.11 -1.72 -4.15
C TRP A 133 -25.19 -2.01 -3.10
N GLU A 134 -25.96 -3.06 -3.34
CA GLU A 134 -27.00 -3.60 -2.46
C GLU A 134 -26.74 -5.05 -2.07
N LYS A 135 -26.01 -5.78 -2.90
CA LYS A 135 -25.67 -7.20 -2.70
C LYS A 135 -24.17 -7.41 -2.77
N SER A 136 -23.74 -8.57 -2.28
CA SER A 136 -22.39 -9.08 -2.49
C SER A 136 -22.08 -9.20 -3.99
N LEU A 137 -20.80 -9.04 -4.34
CA LEU A 137 -20.25 -9.01 -5.71
C LEU A 137 -20.76 -7.87 -6.60
N GLU A 138 -21.46 -6.88 -6.05
CA GLU A 138 -21.72 -5.63 -6.74
C GLU A 138 -20.63 -4.60 -6.42
N ALA A 139 -20.18 -3.87 -7.44
CA ALA A 139 -19.11 -2.89 -7.32
C ALA A 139 -19.53 -1.50 -7.83
N VAL A 140 -19.05 -0.47 -7.14
CA VAL A 140 -19.09 0.93 -7.56
C VAL A 140 -17.67 1.36 -7.87
N VAL A 141 -17.43 1.82 -9.09
CA VAL A 141 -16.09 2.14 -9.57
C VAL A 141 -15.83 3.64 -9.48
N GLY A 142 -14.67 4.03 -8.94
CA GLY A 142 -14.20 5.41 -8.93
C GLY A 142 -14.03 5.98 -10.34
N LYS A 143 -14.19 7.30 -10.50
CA LYS A 143 -14.21 7.94 -11.82
C LYS A 143 -12.96 7.65 -12.66
N LYS A 144 -11.76 7.78 -12.06
CA LYS A 144 -10.49 7.53 -12.76
C LYS A 144 -10.30 6.04 -13.06
N ALA A 145 -10.67 5.17 -12.12
CA ALA A 145 -10.61 3.74 -12.31
C ALA A 145 -11.51 3.31 -13.49
N ALA A 146 -12.74 3.82 -13.56
CA ALA A 146 -13.67 3.53 -14.64
C ALA A 146 -13.14 4.01 -16.01
N GLU A 147 -12.57 5.21 -16.08
CA GLU A 147 -11.99 5.75 -17.33
C GLU A 147 -10.78 4.95 -17.83
N ILE A 148 -9.88 4.55 -16.93
CA ILE A 148 -8.64 3.83 -17.29
C ILE A 148 -8.93 2.36 -17.63
N LEU A 149 -9.84 1.73 -16.88
CA LEU A 149 -10.24 0.34 -17.09
C LEU A 149 -11.31 0.18 -18.18
N GLU A 150 -11.82 1.30 -18.70
CA GLU A 150 -12.92 1.37 -19.66
C GLU A 150 -14.20 0.64 -19.18
N LEU A 151 -14.43 0.64 -17.86
CA LEU A 151 -15.58 -0.02 -17.22
C LEU A 151 -16.83 0.85 -17.25
N ASN A 152 -17.96 0.23 -17.60
CA ASN A 152 -19.29 0.82 -17.63
C ASN A 152 -20.24 0.10 -16.66
N VAL A 153 -21.34 0.75 -16.31
CA VAL A 153 -22.41 0.10 -15.52
C VAL A 153 -22.98 -1.08 -16.31
N GLY A 154 -22.95 -2.26 -15.71
CA GLY A 154 -23.37 -3.52 -16.31
C GLY A 154 -22.22 -4.46 -16.66
N ASP A 155 -20.98 -3.96 -16.73
CA ASP A 155 -19.80 -4.76 -17.02
C ASP A 155 -19.45 -5.67 -15.84
N GLU A 156 -18.73 -6.74 -16.14
CA GLU A 156 -18.28 -7.74 -15.17
C GLU A 156 -16.76 -7.88 -15.20
N PHE A 157 -16.14 -8.12 -14.05
CA PHE A 157 -14.70 -8.24 -13.90
C PHE A 157 -14.31 -9.19 -12.76
N THR A 158 -13.11 -9.78 -12.83
CA THR A 158 -12.57 -10.68 -11.80
C THR A 158 -11.57 -9.96 -10.90
N SER A 159 -11.39 -10.45 -9.67
CA SER A 159 -10.31 -9.98 -8.79
C SER A 159 -9.03 -10.80 -8.94
N THR A 160 -7.90 -10.16 -8.66
CA THR A 160 -6.59 -10.81 -8.52
C THR A 160 -6.01 -10.51 -7.15
N HIS A 161 -5.35 -11.50 -6.56
CA HIS A 161 -4.78 -11.36 -5.22
C HIS A 161 -3.49 -10.51 -5.23
N GLY A 162 -3.32 -9.66 -4.21
CA GLY A 162 -2.08 -8.90 -3.98
C GLY A 162 -2.04 -7.52 -4.64
N LEU A 163 -0.87 -6.88 -4.66
CA LEU A 163 -0.66 -5.61 -5.38
C LEU A 163 -0.01 -5.89 -6.74
N GLY A 164 -0.79 -5.81 -7.81
CA GLY A 164 -0.28 -5.81 -9.19
C GLY A 164 -0.97 -6.82 -10.11
N ASP A 165 -0.50 -6.83 -11.37
CA ASP A 165 -1.08 -7.59 -12.48
C ASP A 165 -0.65 -9.08 -12.52
N TYR A 166 0.08 -9.55 -11.50
CA TYR A 166 0.73 -10.87 -11.47
C TYR A 166 0.23 -11.79 -10.33
N GLY A 167 -0.92 -11.48 -9.73
CA GLY A 167 -1.54 -12.31 -8.70
C GLY A 167 -2.28 -13.53 -9.26
N GLU A 168 -2.53 -14.52 -8.42
CA GLU A 168 -3.51 -15.58 -8.74
C GLU A 168 -4.88 -14.94 -8.95
N SER A 169 -5.52 -15.30 -10.06
CA SER A 169 -6.81 -14.75 -10.46
C SER A 169 -7.93 -15.57 -9.84
N HIS A 170 -8.87 -14.88 -9.19
CA HIS A 170 -10.14 -15.50 -8.78
C HIS A 170 -11.04 -15.60 -10.02
N GLU A 171 -10.81 -16.61 -10.86
CA GLU A 171 -11.61 -16.83 -12.09
C GLU A 171 -13.07 -17.18 -11.80
N ASP A 172 -13.37 -17.68 -10.60
CA ASP A 172 -14.70 -18.20 -10.25
C ASP A 172 -15.66 -17.17 -9.62
N SER A 173 -15.20 -15.94 -9.33
CA SER A 173 -16.01 -14.88 -8.72
C SER A 173 -15.97 -13.58 -9.51
N GLU A 174 -17.03 -13.35 -10.32
CA GLU A 174 -17.19 -12.14 -11.12
C GLU A 174 -17.92 -11.04 -10.34
N PHE A 175 -17.28 -9.88 -10.21
CA PHE A 175 -17.92 -8.66 -9.76
C PHE A 175 -18.73 -8.04 -10.89
N LYS A 176 -19.89 -7.48 -10.54
CA LYS A 176 -20.73 -6.69 -11.45
C LYS A 176 -20.65 -5.21 -11.12
N VAL A 177 -20.29 -4.38 -12.10
CA VAL A 177 -20.31 -2.92 -11.97
C VAL A 177 -21.76 -2.44 -11.95
N VAL A 178 -22.20 -1.88 -10.82
CA VAL A 178 -23.56 -1.34 -10.64
C VAL A 178 -23.60 0.19 -10.57
N GLY A 179 -22.45 0.83 -10.40
CA GLY A 179 -22.36 2.28 -10.37
C GLY A 179 -20.96 2.82 -10.69
N ILE A 180 -20.93 4.08 -11.14
CA ILE A 180 -19.71 4.85 -11.36
C ILE A 180 -19.81 6.15 -10.58
N LEU A 181 -18.76 6.49 -9.84
CA LEU A 181 -18.69 7.74 -9.08
C LEU A 181 -18.45 8.95 -9.98
N GLU A 182 -19.00 10.09 -9.58
CA GLU A 182 -18.53 11.40 -10.04
C GLU A 182 -17.12 11.67 -9.51
N TYR A 183 -16.32 12.45 -10.24
CA TYR A 183 -14.97 12.83 -9.82
C TYR A 183 -15.00 13.59 -8.48
N SER A 184 -14.46 12.99 -7.42
CA SER A 184 -14.44 13.59 -6.07
C SER A 184 -13.14 14.33 -5.74
N GLY A 185 -12.06 14.07 -6.49
CA GLY A 185 -10.73 14.58 -6.16
C GLY A 185 -10.14 13.94 -4.90
N SER A 186 -10.61 12.74 -4.52
CA SER A 186 -10.12 11.95 -3.40
C SER A 186 -9.61 10.58 -3.86
N VAL A 187 -9.14 9.76 -2.92
CA VAL A 187 -8.67 8.39 -3.18
C VAL A 187 -9.76 7.53 -3.80
N ALA A 188 -11.04 7.81 -3.51
CA ALA A 188 -12.19 7.09 -4.04
C ALA A 188 -12.23 7.04 -5.58
N ASP A 189 -11.68 8.04 -6.26
CA ASP A 189 -11.62 8.06 -7.74
C ASP A 189 -10.79 6.89 -8.31
N GLN A 190 -9.88 6.33 -7.53
CA GLN A 190 -8.94 5.28 -7.91
C GLN A 190 -9.24 3.93 -7.23
N LEU A 191 -10.44 3.77 -6.67
CA LEU A 191 -10.85 2.55 -5.98
C LEU A 191 -12.03 1.90 -6.68
N ILE A 192 -12.15 0.60 -6.48
CA ILE A 192 -13.35 -0.18 -6.76
C ILE A 192 -13.97 -0.49 -5.40
N LEU A 193 -15.13 0.10 -5.12
CA LEU A 193 -15.81 -0.03 -3.84
C LEU A 193 -16.87 -1.13 -3.90
N THR A 194 -16.91 -1.99 -2.90
CA THR A 194 -17.89 -3.07 -2.80
C THR A 194 -18.34 -3.23 -1.35
N SER A 195 -19.25 -4.17 -1.10
CA SER A 195 -19.64 -4.53 0.25
C SER A 195 -18.55 -5.36 0.92
N ILE A 196 -18.49 -5.32 2.26
CA ILE A 196 -17.51 -6.13 3.02
C ILE A 196 -17.78 -7.63 2.77
N GLU A 197 -19.03 -8.00 2.60
CA GLU A 197 -19.46 -9.37 2.30
C GLU A 197 -18.85 -9.88 1.00
N SER A 198 -18.71 -9.04 -0.04
CA SER A 198 -18.05 -9.43 -1.29
C SER A 198 -16.62 -9.90 -1.08
N VAL A 199 -15.86 -9.21 -0.21
CA VAL A 199 -14.48 -9.58 0.10
C VAL A 199 -14.46 -10.94 0.81
N TRP A 200 -15.39 -11.19 1.71
CA TRP A 200 -15.49 -12.49 2.39
C TRP A 200 -15.97 -13.60 1.47
N ASP A 201 -16.94 -13.35 0.60
CA ASP A 201 -17.51 -14.37 -0.28
C ASP A 201 -16.46 -14.92 -1.26
N ILE A 202 -15.57 -14.08 -1.77
CA ILE A 202 -14.44 -14.49 -2.61
C ILE A 202 -13.44 -15.37 -1.85
N HIS A 203 -13.27 -15.12 -0.56
CA HIS A 203 -12.29 -15.83 0.27
C HIS A 203 -12.89 -17.06 1.01
N LYS A 204 -14.21 -17.25 0.96
CA LYS A 204 -14.87 -18.43 1.57
C LYS A 204 -14.50 -19.73 0.86
N GLU A 205 -14.28 -19.69 -0.44
CA GLU A 205 -13.91 -20.88 -1.22
C GLU A 205 -12.46 -21.33 -0.98
N HIS A 206 -11.60 -20.43 -0.48
CA HIS A 206 -10.17 -20.71 -0.21
C HIS A 206 -9.86 -21.13 1.23
N ASN A 207 -10.80 -20.97 2.15
CA ASN A 207 -10.60 -21.31 3.57
C ASN A 207 -10.68 -22.82 3.87
N HIS A 208 -10.70 -23.68 2.86
CA HIS A 208 -10.75 -25.13 3.03
C HIS A 208 -9.37 -25.82 3.13
N ASP A 209 -8.25 -25.13 2.88
CA ASP A 209 -6.93 -25.79 2.77
C ASP A 209 -5.82 -25.29 3.72
N HIS A 210 -6.10 -24.45 4.72
CA HIS A 210 -5.06 -23.91 5.63
C HIS A 210 -5.33 -24.02 7.13
N ASP A 211 -6.22 -24.92 7.56
CA ASP A 211 -6.43 -25.27 8.98
C ASP A 211 -6.06 -26.74 9.28
N GLU A 212 -5.05 -27.30 8.62
CA GLU A 212 -4.41 -28.54 9.12
C GLU A 212 -3.39 -28.18 10.20
N GLU A 213 -3.86 -28.26 11.44
CA GLU A 213 -3.11 -28.22 12.68
C GLU A 213 -1.87 -29.14 12.60
N HIS A 214 -0.67 -28.55 12.55
CA HIS A 214 0.56 -29.28 12.91
C HIS A 214 0.57 -29.52 14.43
N ASN A 215 -0.14 -30.56 14.85
CA ASN A 215 -0.08 -31.10 16.19
C ASN A 215 0.69 -32.44 16.13
N HIS A 216 2.02 -32.37 16.11
CA HIS A 216 2.86 -33.54 16.32
C HIS A 216 3.09 -33.72 17.82
N ASP A 217 2.14 -34.39 18.47
CA ASP A 217 2.39 -35.03 19.76
C ASP A 217 3.13 -36.36 19.53
N HIS A 218 4.25 -36.49 20.23
CA HIS A 218 4.94 -37.75 20.47
C HIS A 218 4.05 -38.69 21.29
N ASP A 219 3.98 -39.98 20.94
CA ASP A 219 4.42 -41.07 21.83
C ASP A 219 4.22 -42.49 21.25
N GLU A 220 5.29 -43.27 21.44
CA GLU A 220 5.44 -44.71 21.67
C GLU A 220 5.19 -45.79 20.59
N GLU A 221 6.33 -46.44 20.26
CA GLU A 221 6.63 -47.89 20.22
C GLU A 221 5.68 -48.90 19.56
N HIS A 222 6.19 -49.57 18.52
CA HIS A 222 6.05 -51.03 18.39
C HIS A 222 7.23 -51.63 17.59
N ASP A 223 7.91 -52.58 18.22
CA ASP A 223 8.85 -53.56 17.66
C ASP A 223 8.26 -54.33 16.47
N HIS A 224 9.11 -54.72 15.51
CA HIS A 224 9.20 -56.11 15.01
C HIS A 224 10.44 -56.33 14.13
N ASP A 225 11.16 -57.42 14.44
CA ASP A 225 12.32 -58.02 13.77
C ASP A 225 12.14 -58.27 12.26
N HIS A 226 13.25 -58.19 11.50
CA HIS A 226 13.72 -59.30 10.65
C HIS A 226 15.15 -59.06 10.12
N ASP A 227 15.97 -60.09 10.31
CA ASP A 227 17.29 -60.34 9.70
C ASP A 227 17.26 -60.32 8.16
N GLU A 228 18.30 -59.79 7.50
CA GLU A 228 19.27 -60.61 6.75
C GLU A 228 20.41 -59.79 6.13
N GLU A 229 21.50 -60.52 5.94
CA GLU A 229 22.88 -60.18 5.65
C GLU A 229 23.12 -59.48 4.30
N HIS A 230 24.15 -58.63 4.22
CA HIS A 230 24.99 -58.52 3.02
C HIS A 230 26.44 -58.19 3.39
N ASP A 231 27.31 -59.16 3.13
CA ASP A 231 28.76 -59.05 3.01
C ASP A 231 29.17 -57.94 2.02
N HIS A 232 30.34 -57.33 2.26
CA HIS A 232 31.45 -57.31 1.29
C HIS A 232 32.73 -56.73 1.93
N ASP A 233 33.79 -57.54 1.89
CA ASP A 233 35.20 -57.19 2.08
C ASP A 233 35.65 -56.04 1.16
N HIS A 234 36.57 -55.20 1.64
CA HIS A 234 37.79 -54.88 0.86
C HIS A 234 38.91 -54.27 1.71
N ASP A 235 40.10 -54.77 1.39
CA ASP A 235 41.44 -54.56 1.93
C ASP A 235 42.03 -53.14 1.80
N GLU A 236 43.05 -52.95 2.67
CA GLU A 236 44.33 -52.25 2.49
C GLU A 236 44.42 -50.71 2.48
N GLU A 237 45.10 -50.24 3.55
CA GLU A 237 46.25 -49.30 3.59
C GLU A 237 46.21 -48.00 2.79
N HIS A 238 46.41 -46.88 3.51
CA HIS A 238 47.54 -45.98 3.27
C HIS A 238 47.74 -45.01 4.44
N ASP A 239 48.87 -45.15 5.13
CA ASP A 239 49.50 -44.14 5.98
C ASP A 239 49.93 -42.93 5.15
N HIS A 240 49.73 -41.71 5.68
CA HIS A 240 50.62 -40.57 5.44
C HIS A 240 50.55 -39.58 6.62
N ASP A 241 51.61 -39.62 7.44
CA ASP A 241 52.06 -38.53 8.30
C ASP A 241 52.49 -37.31 7.46
N HIS A 242 52.16 -36.10 7.93
CA HIS A 242 53.06 -34.95 7.85
C HIS A 242 52.69 -33.88 8.88
N ASP A 243 53.60 -33.70 9.84
CA ASP A 243 53.77 -32.50 10.66
C ASP A 243 54.02 -31.26 9.79
N GLU A 244 53.44 -30.10 10.16
CA GLU A 244 54.19 -28.94 10.66
C GLU A 244 53.28 -27.71 10.91
N GLU A 245 53.42 -27.22 12.14
CA GLU A 245 53.34 -25.85 12.68
C GLU A 245 52.74 -24.71 11.84
N HIS A 246 51.81 -23.97 12.44
CA HIS A 246 51.90 -22.50 12.53
C HIS A 246 51.07 -21.96 13.70
N ASP A 247 51.78 -21.46 14.71
CA ASP A 247 51.30 -20.54 15.74
C ASP A 247 50.65 -19.29 15.14
N HIS A 248 49.64 -18.74 15.81
CA HIS A 248 49.58 -17.31 16.17
C HIS A 248 48.44 -17.06 17.18
N ASP A 249 48.85 -16.85 18.43
CA ASP A 249 48.11 -16.09 19.46
C ASP A 249 47.84 -14.66 18.98
N HIS A 250 46.69 -14.10 19.35
CA HIS A 250 46.60 -12.75 19.93
C HIS A 250 45.23 -12.52 20.56
N ASP A 251 45.20 -12.54 21.89
CA ASP A 251 44.31 -11.75 22.72
C ASP A 251 44.49 -10.26 22.40
N GLU A 252 43.41 -9.47 22.40
CA GLU A 252 43.39 -8.19 23.13
C GLU A 252 41.96 -7.68 23.35
N GLU A 253 41.69 -7.40 24.63
CA GLU A 253 40.54 -6.68 25.17
C GLU A 253 40.54 -5.21 24.74
N HIS A 254 39.35 -4.60 24.60
CA HIS A 254 39.21 -3.16 24.75
C HIS A 254 37.85 -2.80 25.37
N ASP A 255 37.89 -2.56 26.68
CA ASP A 255 36.96 -1.69 27.40
C ASP A 255 37.13 -0.24 26.96
N HIS A 256 36.02 0.49 26.81
CA HIS A 256 36.00 1.95 26.96
C HIS A 256 34.63 2.44 27.47
N ASP A 257 34.60 2.76 28.76
CA ASP A 257 33.69 3.73 29.38
C ASP A 257 33.93 5.13 28.80
N HIS A 258 32.85 5.91 28.63
CA HIS A 258 32.88 7.36 28.77
C HIS A 258 31.49 7.89 29.14
N ASP A 259 31.34 8.25 30.42
CA ASP A 259 30.44 9.29 30.90
C ASP A 259 30.84 10.65 30.32
N GLU A 260 29.88 11.50 29.95
CA GLU A 260 29.85 12.90 30.43
C GLU A 260 28.50 13.59 30.20
N GLU A 261 28.17 14.40 31.20
CA GLU A 261 26.94 15.12 31.47
C GLU A 261 26.73 16.33 30.54
N HIS A 262 25.46 16.69 30.28
CA HIS A 262 25.12 18.03 29.81
C HIS A 262 23.95 18.62 30.62
N ASP A 263 24.30 19.62 31.42
CA ASP A 263 23.42 20.53 32.15
C ASP A 263 22.44 21.29 31.25
N HIS A 264 21.20 21.42 31.71
CA HIS A 264 20.21 22.37 31.20
C HIS A 264 19.97 23.46 32.24
N ASP A 265 20.52 24.65 31.99
CA ASP A 265 20.15 25.88 32.68
C ASP A 265 18.80 26.41 32.16
N HIS A 266 17.85 26.55 33.08
CA HIS A 266 16.60 27.28 32.93
C HIS A 266 16.80 28.71 33.44
N ASP A 267 16.45 29.74 32.67
CA ASP A 267 15.90 30.95 33.30
C ASP A 267 14.92 31.72 32.41
N GLU A 268 13.91 32.26 33.09
CA GLU A 268 12.69 32.91 32.64
C GLU A 268 12.91 34.26 31.94
N ARG A 269 11.92 34.70 31.16
CA ARG A 269 11.46 36.11 31.24
C ARG A 269 10.06 36.33 30.70
N THR A 270 9.30 37.04 31.52
CA THR A 270 7.93 37.53 31.35
C THR A 270 7.88 38.88 30.63
N ARG A 271 6.85 39.04 29.76
CA ARG A 271 5.98 40.21 29.46
C ARG A 271 6.56 41.60 29.12
N PRO A 272 5.84 42.36 28.26
CA PRO A 272 4.75 43.24 28.75
C PRO A 272 3.34 42.76 28.43
#